data_AF-H1KCB2-F1
#
_entry.id   AF-H1KCB2-F1
#
_cell.length_a   1.000
_cell.length_b   1.000
_cell.length_c   1.000
_cell.angle_alpha   90.00
_cell.angle_beta   90.00
_cell.angle_gamma   90.00
#
_symmetry.space_group_name_H-M   'P 1'
#
loop_
_entity.id
_entity.type
_entity.pdbx_description
1 polymer ?
#
loop_
_entity_poly.entity_id
_entity_poly.type
_entity_poly.pdbx_seq_one_letter_code
_entity_poly.pdbx_strand_id
1 'polypeptide(L)' 'MSKRWTRREDLFLHAHFPAMGDFIGVHDLGRPEGAATKRVKHLKATGAWDALDREKAAERDYLRCLGLLSVEDEQEIAA' A
#
# COMPACT_ATOMS: atom_id res chain seq x y z
N MET A 1 5.36 24.96 1.60
CA MET A 1 4.32 24.11 2.21
C MET A 1 4.62 22.66 1.87
N SER A 2 4.44 21.71 2.81
CA SER A 2 4.57 20.29 2.46
C SER A 2 3.39 19.86 1.57
N LYS A 3 3.68 19.18 0.46
CA LYS A 3 2.67 18.60 -0.42
C LYS A 3 1.78 17.66 0.40
N ARG A 4 0.45 17.75 0.28
CA ARG A 4 -0.47 16.82 0.98
C ARG A 4 -0.27 15.39 0.47
N TRP A 5 -0.47 14.42 1.34
CA TRP A 5 -0.52 13.00 0.94
C TRP A 5 -1.85 12.73 0.24
N THR A 6 -1.78 12.03 -0.88
CA THR A 6 -2.94 11.61 -1.66
C THR A 6 -3.25 10.15 -1.40
N ARG A 7 -4.50 9.74 -1.63
CA ARG A 7 -4.90 8.33 -1.53
C ARG A 7 -4.06 7.41 -2.40
N ARG A 8 -3.69 7.85 -3.61
CA ARG A 8 -2.83 7.08 -4.52
C ARG A 8 -1.44 6.85 -3.93
N GLU A 9 -0.87 7.87 -3.28
CA GLU A 9 0.42 7.72 -2.59
C GLU A 9 0.29 6.79 -1.37
N ASP A 10 -0.82 6.86 -0.62
CA ASP A 10 -1.05 5.96 0.50
C ASP A 10 -1.20 4.50 0.04
N LEU A 11 -1.90 4.23 -1.07
CA LEU A 11 -1.98 2.91 -1.70
C LEU A 11 -0.61 2.39 -2.16
N PHE A 12 0.21 3.27 -2.74
CA PHE A 12 1.57 2.94 -3.18
C PHE A 12 2.47 2.59 -1.99
N LEU A 13 2.44 3.40 -0.93
CA LEU A 13 3.12 3.08 0.32
C LEU A 13 2.63 1.76 0.91
N HIS A 14 1.32 1.53 0.89
CA HIS A 14 0.73 0.28 1.39
C HIS A 14 1.27 -0.96 0.66
N ALA A 15 1.44 -0.87 -0.65
CA ALA A 15 1.94 -1.98 -1.47
C ALA A 15 3.45 -2.23 -1.28
N HIS A 16 4.27 -1.19 -1.14
CA HIS A 16 5.72 -1.33 -1.31
C HIS A 16 6.55 -1.03 -0.05
N PHE A 17 6.00 -0.26 0.90
CA PHE A 17 6.75 0.13 2.11
C PHE A 17 7.19 -1.06 2.98
N PRO A 18 6.41 -2.15 3.14
CA PRO A 18 6.87 -3.29 3.93
C PRO A 18 8.18 -3.92 3.43
N ALA A 19 8.42 -3.90 2.12
CA ALA A 19 9.64 -4.46 1.52
C ALA A 19 10.76 -3.43 1.39
N MET A 20 10.43 -2.19 0.99
CA MET A 20 11.42 -1.18 0.59
C MET A 20 11.63 -0.07 1.64
N GLY A 21 10.74 0.06 2.62
CA GLY A 21 10.82 1.08 3.65
C GLY A 21 10.73 2.51 3.09
N ASP A 22 11.53 3.41 3.66
CA ASP A 22 11.49 4.83 3.30
C ASP A 22 12.00 5.14 1.88
N PHE A 23 12.77 4.22 1.28
CA PHE A 23 13.38 4.37 -0.04
C PHE A 23 12.36 4.77 -1.12
N ILE A 24 11.20 4.11 -1.15
CA ILE A 24 10.12 4.40 -2.12
C ILE A 24 9.51 5.80 -1.93
N GLY A 25 9.59 6.34 -0.72
CA GLY A 25 9.16 7.71 -0.44
C GLY A 25 10.03 8.71 -1.17
N VAL A 26 11.34 8.52 -1.10
CA VAL A 26 12.33 9.40 -1.71
C VAL A 26 12.36 9.22 -3.23
N HIS A 27 12.53 7.99 -3.69
CA HIS A 27 12.79 7.68 -5.08
C HIS A 27 11.54 7.83 -5.96
N ASP A 28 10.42 7.22 -5.56
CA ASP A 28 9.23 7.12 -6.42
C ASP A 28 8.21 8.24 -6.16
N LEU A 29 8.11 8.71 -4.92
CA LEU A 29 7.13 9.73 -4.53
C LEU A 29 7.71 11.15 -4.43
N GLY A 30 9.03 11.31 -4.60
CA GLY A 30 9.73 12.59 -4.51
C GLY A 30 9.55 13.26 -3.15
N ARG A 31 9.44 12.48 -2.07
CA ARG A 31 9.25 12.95 -0.70
C ARG A 31 10.61 13.06 0.00
N PRO A 32 10.76 13.99 0.97
CA PRO A 32 11.98 14.03 1.77
C PRO A 32 12.20 12.75 2.56
N GLU A 33 13.46 12.46 2.86
CA GLU A 33 13.84 11.33 3.71
C GLU A 33 13.09 11.35 5.06
N GLY A 34 12.62 10.19 5.48
CA GLY A 34 11.80 9.95 6.66
C GLY A 34 10.33 10.35 6.51
N ALA A 35 9.92 10.96 5.40
CA ALA A 35 8.52 11.39 5.22
C ALA A 35 7.57 10.19 5.02
N ALA A 36 7.99 9.17 4.26
CA ALA A 36 7.19 7.96 4.06
C ALA A 36 7.05 7.19 5.38
N THR A 37 8.14 7.04 6.14
CA THR A 37 8.12 6.41 7.46
C THR A 37 7.14 7.09 8.42
N LYS A 38 7.19 8.43 8.49
CA LYS A 38 6.24 9.22 9.31
C LYS A 38 4.80 9.03 8.84
N ARG A 39 4.57 9.00 7.52
CA ARG A 39 3.23 8.79 6.96
C ARG A 39 2.70 7.41 7.29
N VAL A 40 3.48 6.35 7.08
CA VAL A 40 3.09 4.97 7.40
C VAL A 40 2.79 4.82 8.89
N LYS A 41 3.62 5.39 9.77
CA LYS A 41 3.34 5.41 11.21
C LYS A 41 2.00 6.07 11.53
N HIS A 42 1.69 7.19 10.88
CA HIS A 42 0.42 7.88 11.04
C HIS A 42 -0.77 7.03 10.53
N LEU A 43 -0.67 6.43 9.34
CA LEU A 43 -1.72 5.57 8.79
C LEU A 43 -2.02 4.37 9.69
N LYS A 44 -0.98 3.75 10.27
CA LYS A 44 -1.14 2.66 11.24
C LYS A 44 -1.79 3.15 12.53
N ALA A 45 -1.37 4.30 13.05
CA ALA A 45 -1.92 4.87 14.28
C ALA A 45 -3.42 5.26 14.16
N THR A 46 -3.89 5.62 12.97
CA THR A 46 -5.29 6.00 12.74
C THR A 46 -6.18 4.85 12.27
N GLY A 47 -5.64 3.64 12.08
CA GLY A 47 -6.34 2.51 11.48
C GLY A 47 -6.62 2.66 9.98
N ALA A 48 -6.11 3.72 9.34
CA ALA A 48 -6.22 3.91 7.90
C ALA A 48 -5.43 2.85 7.13
N TRP A 49 -4.34 2.32 7.72
CA TRP A 49 -3.59 1.19 7.15
C TRP A 49 -4.47 -0.05 7.01
N ASP A 50 -5.15 -0.45 8.08
CA ASP A 50 -6.05 -1.62 8.08
C ASP A 50 -7.27 -1.43 7.16
N ALA A 51 -7.68 -0.18 6.92
CA ALA A 51 -8.69 0.13 5.92
C ALA A 51 -8.19 -0.15 4.49
N LEU A 52 -6.93 0.13 4.18
CA LEU A 52 -6.32 -0.19 2.89
C LEU A 52 -6.13 -1.71 2.72
N ASP A 53 -5.80 -2.44 3.79
CA ASP A 53 -5.77 -3.91 3.79
C ASP A 53 -7.14 -4.50 3.44
N ARG A 54 -8.21 -4.01 4.08
CA ARG A 54 -9.59 -4.44 3.78
C ARG A 54 -10.02 -4.09 2.37
N GLU A 55 -9.63 -2.93 1.86
CA GLU A 55 -9.90 -2.56 0.47
C GLU A 55 -9.23 -3.52 -0.52
N LYS A 56 -7.94 -3.85 -0.30
CA LYS A 56 -7.24 -4.83 -1.13
C LYS A 56 -7.87 -6.22 -1.07
N ALA A 57 -8.32 -6.64 0.11
CA ALA A 57 -9.02 -7.91 0.26
C ALA A 57 -10.34 -7.90 -0.55
N ALA A 58 -11.12 -6.83 -0.45
CA ALA A 58 -12.36 -6.68 -1.21
C ALA A 58 -12.12 -6.64 -2.74
N GLU A 59 -11.05 -5.99 -3.18
CA GLU A 59 -10.65 -5.98 -4.60
C GLU A 59 -10.29 -7.38 -5.09
N ARG A 60 -9.53 -8.16 -4.31
CA ARG A 60 -9.22 -9.56 -4.62
C ARG A 60 -10.49 -10.41 -4.71
N ASP A 61 -11.40 -10.26 -3.76
CA ASP A 61 -12.66 -10.98 -3.77
C ASP A 61 -13.53 -10.62 -4.98
N TYR A 62 -13.55 -9.33 -5.36
CA TYR A 62 -14.24 -8.87 -6.56
C TYR A 62 -13.64 -9.51 -7.84
N LEU A 63 -12.32 -9.48 -7.98
CA LEU A 63 -11.63 -10.09 -9.13
C LEU A 63 -11.84 -11.60 -9.20
N ARG A 64 -11.85 -12.28 -8.03
CA ARG A 64 -12.17 -13.71 -7.94
C ARG A 64 -13.60 -14.00 -8.41
N CYS A 65 -14.58 -13.20 -7.99
CA CYS A 65 -15.97 -13.34 -8.45
C CYS A 65 -16.14 -13.14 -9.96
N LEU A 66 -15.30 -12.29 -10.58
CA LEU A 66 -15.28 -12.11 -12.03
C LEU A 66 -14.55 -13.23 -12.78
N GLY A 67 -13.88 -14.15 -12.07
CA GLY A 67 -13.01 -15.16 -12.68
C GLY A 67 -11.72 -14.58 -13.27
N LEU A 68 -11.32 -13.37 -12.84
CA LEU A 68 -10.10 -12.69 -13.30
C LEU A 68 -8.88 -12.96 -12.41
N LEU A 69 -9.09 -13.62 -11.27
CA LEU A 69 -8.04 -14.06 -10.36
C LEU A 69 -8.27 -15.53 -10.03
N SER A 70 -7.34 -16.40 -10.41
CA SER A 70 -7.40 -17.82 -10.07
C SER A 70 -6.75 -18.08 -8.70
N VAL A 71 -7.09 -19.20 -8.06
CA VAL A 71 -6.47 -19.63 -6.79
C VAL A 71 -4.99 -19.97 -6.98
N GLU A 72 -4.58 -20.34 -8.19
CA GLU A 72 -3.20 -20.67 -8.56
C GLU A 72 -2.31 -19.43 -8.56
N ASP A 73 -2.85 -18.27 -8.95
CA ASP A 73 -2.14 -16.97 -8.91
C ASP A 73 -1.81 -16.50 -7.47
N GLU A 74 -2.49 -17.05 -6.46
CA GLU A 74 -2.29 -16.67 -5.06
C GLU A 74 -1.07 -17.38 -4.42
N GLN A 75 -0.66 -18.55 -4.94
CA GLN A 75 0.43 -19.35 -4.36
C GLN A 75 1.82 -18.92 -4.84
N GLU A 76 1.95 -18.29 -6.01
CA GLU A 76 3.24 -17.79 -6.52
C GLU A 76 3.74 -16.52 -5.81
N ILE A 77 2.87 -15.75 -5.15
CA ILE A 77 3.24 -14.48 -4.49
C ILE A 77 3.71 -14.70 -3.03
N ALA A 78 3.42 -15.86 -2.44
CA ALA A 78 3.72 -16.19 -1.05
C ALA A 78 4.93 -17.13 -0.87
N ALA A 79 5.54 -17.59 -1.96
CA ALA A 79 6.74 -18.43 -1.98
C ALA A 79 8.01 -17.60 -2.26
#